data_AF-A0A015MMB3-F1
#
_entry.id   AF-A0A015MMB3-F1
#
_cell.length_a   1.000
_cell.length_b   1.000
_cell.length_c   1.000
_cell.angle_alpha   90.00
_cell.angle_beta   90.00
_cell.angle_gamma   90.00
#
_symmetry.space_group_name_H-M   'P 1'
#
loop_
_entity.id
_entity.type
_entity.pdbx_description
1 polymer ?
#
loop_
_entity_poly.entity_id
_entity_poly.type
_entity_poly.pdbx_seq_one_letter_code
_entity_poly.pdbx_strand_id
1 'polypeptide(L)' 'MFIIKIVTITGKEFELDIENSDTVEKIKERLEEKEGIPPAQQCIIYSGKQLKDDKKTVKDYGIKSGVVLHLVLALRGGN' A
#
# COMPACT_ATOMS: atom_id res chain seq x y z
N MET A 1 -9.48 9.79 -9.20
CA MET A 1 -8.11 9.29 -9.39
C MET A 1 -7.06 10.35 -9.03
N PHE A 2 -6.05 9.97 -8.25
CA PHE A 2 -4.88 10.77 -7.89
C PHE A 2 -3.66 9.86 -7.71
N ILE A 3 -2.47 10.44 -7.79
CA ILE A 3 -1.20 9.69 -7.71
C ILE A 3 -0.69 9.69 -6.26
N ILE A 4 -0.27 8.52 -5.81
CA ILE A 4 0.49 8.33 -4.57
C ILE A 4 1.88 7.79 -4.87
N LYS A 5 2.84 8.11 -4.00
CA LYS A 5 4.19 7.56 -4.07
C LYS A 5 4.32 6.37 -3.13
N ILE A 6 4.80 5.25 -3.65
CA ILE A 6 5.14 4.07 -2.87
C ILE A 6 6.66 3.98 -2.77
N VAL A 7 7.17 3.81 -1.56
CA VAL A 7 8.59 3.57 -1.28
C VAL A 7 8.75 2.18 -0.69
N THR A 8 9.53 1.33 -1.33
CA THR A 8 9.81 -0.02 -0.83
C THR A 8 10.93 -0.01 0.21
N ILE A 9 11.06 -1.08 0.99
CA ILE A 9 12.20 -1.29 1.91
C ILE A 9 13.55 -1.34 1.19
N THR A 10 13.57 -1.62 -0.10
CA THR A 10 14.80 -1.64 -0.92
C THR A 10 15.18 -0.24 -1.41
N GLY A 11 14.40 0.80 -1.07
CA GLY A 11 14.62 2.17 -1.50
C GLY A 11 14.13 2.47 -2.92
N LYS A 12 13.38 1.55 -3.54
CA LYS A 12 12.73 1.84 -4.83
C LYS A 12 11.50 2.70 -4.60
N GLU A 13 11.33 3.70 -5.45
CA GLU A 13 10.16 4.57 -5.45
C GLU A 13 9.38 4.37 -6.75
N PHE A 14 8.06 4.27 -6.65
CA PHE A 14 7.19 4.26 -7.82
C PHE A 14 5.87 4.95 -7.54
N GLU A 15 5.21 5.37 -8.61
CA GLU A 15 3.93 6.05 -8.56
C GLU A 15 2.81 5.05 -8.86
N LEU A 16 1.71 5.18 -8.11
CA LEU A 16 0.54 4.34 -8.26
C LEU A 16 -0.70 5.22 -8.29
N ASP A 17 -1.49 5.10 -9.34
CA ASP A 17 -2.77 5.79 -9.44
C ASP A 17 -3.81 5.10 -8.57
N ILE A 18 -4.47 5.85 -7.69
CA ILE A 18 -5.55 5.36 -6.83
C ILE A 18 -6.72 6.33 -6.79
N GLU A 19 -7.86 5.85 -6.33
CA GLU A 19 -9.07 6.64 -6.10
C GLU A 19 -9.40 6.70 -4.62
N ASN A 20 -10.12 7.75 -4.19
CA ASN A 20 -10.54 7.86 -2.79
C ASN A 20 -11.49 6.72 -2.37
N SER A 21 -12.18 6.13 -3.34
CA SER A 21 -13.05 4.97 -3.18
C SER A 21 -12.31 3.63 -3.23
N ASP A 22 -11.05 3.60 -3.67
CA ASP A 22 -10.28 2.36 -3.66
C ASP A 22 -10.07 1.90 -2.21
N THR A 23 -10.14 0.58 -2.03
CA THR A 23 -9.89 -0.08 -0.75
C THR A 23 -8.42 -0.43 -0.62
N VAL A 24 -7.98 -0.71 0.60
CA VAL A 24 -6.61 -1.21 0.84
C VAL A 24 -6.35 -2.52 0.09
N GLU A 25 -7.36 -3.40 -0.02
CA GLU A 25 -7.30 -4.61 -0.83
C GLU A 25 -6.90 -4.29 -2.27
N LYS A 26 -7.61 -3.35 -2.91
CA LYS A 26 -7.33 -2.93 -4.30
C LYS A 26 -5.91 -2.39 -4.48
N ILE A 27 -5.41 -1.64 -3.51
CA ILE A 27 -4.04 -1.13 -3.54
C ILE A 27 -3.06 -2.30 -3.50
N LYS A 28 -3.29 -3.29 -2.63
CA LYS A 28 -2.43 -4.48 -2.54
C LYS A 28 -2.45 -5.31 -3.81
N GLU A 29 -3.60 -5.48 -4.45
CA GLU A 29 -3.71 -6.15 -5.75
C GLU A 29 -2.85 -5.44 -6.82
N ARG A 30 -2.98 -4.11 -6.95
CA ARG A 30 -2.17 -3.34 -7.91
C ARG A 30 -0.67 -3.41 -7.60
N LEU A 31 -0.31 -3.49 -6.32
CA LEU A 31 1.07 -3.70 -5.89
C LEU A 31 1.58 -5.10 -6.22
N GLU A 32 0.73 -6.12 -6.16
CA GLU A 32 1.06 -7.48 -6.59
C GLU A 32 1.37 -7.49 -8.09
N GLU A 33 0.55 -6.84 -8.90
CA GLU A 33 0.78 -6.74 -10.35
C GLU A 33 2.08 -6.00 -10.71
N LYS A 34 2.49 -5.02 -9.88
CA LYS A 34 3.70 -4.19 -10.11
C LYS A 34 4.99 -4.86 -9.63
N GLU A 35 5.00 -5.36 -8.39
CA GLU A 35 6.20 -5.89 -7.74
C GLU A 35 6.23 -7.43 -7.68
N GLY A 36 5.11 -8.11 -7.95
CA GLY A 36 4.99 -9.57 -7.85
C GLY A 36 4.88 -10.09 -6.41
N ILE A 37 4.64 -9.21 -5.43
CA ILE A 37 4.57 -9.58 -4.01
C ILE A 37 3.11 -9.94 -3.65
N PRO A 38 2.81 -11.12 -3.08
CA PRO A 38 1.46 -11.48 -2.67
C PRO A 38 0.88 -10.50 -1.63
N PRO A 39 -0.40 -10.10 -1.69
CA PRO A 39 -1.08 -9.20 -0.76
C PRO A 39 -0.94 -9.59 0.71
N ALA A 40 -0.90 -10.90 0.99
CA ALA A 40 -0.68 -11.44 2.33
C ALA A 40 0.74 -11.18 2.88
N GLN A 41 1.71 -10.98 2.00
CA GLN A 41 3.10 -10.63 2.30
C GLN A 41 3.36 -9.13 2.19
N GLN A 42 2.40 -8.34 1.70
CA GLN A 42 2.52 -6.89 1.64
C GLN A 42 2.08 -6.25 2.95
N CYS A 43 2.88 -5.31 3.44
CA CYS A 43 2.53 -4.47 4.57
C CYS A 43 2.71 -3.00 4.16
N ILE A 44 1.58 -2.30 4.03
CA ILE A 44 1.56 -0.90 3.66
C ILE A 44 1.52 -0.07 4.95
N ILE A 45 2.44 0.89 5.07
CA ILE A 45 2.57 1.78 6.22
C ILE A 45 2.29 3.21 5.76
N TYR A 46 1.33 3.86 6.43
CA TYR A 46 0.98 5.25 6.24
C TYR A 46 1.04 6.00 7.56
N SER A 47 1.82 7.09 7.65
CA SER A 47 1.90 7.93 8.85
C SER A 47 2.17 7.12 10.15
N GLY A 48 3.06 6.13 10.05
CA GLY A 48 3.39 5.22 11.16
C GLY A 48 2.32 4.15 11.48
N LYS A 49 1.22 4.09 10.73
CA LYS A 49 0.15 3.09 10.90
C LYS A 49 0.15 2.09 9.76
N GLN A 50 0.05 0.81 10.10
CA GLN A 50 -0.13 -0.25 9.12
C GLN A 50 -1.58 -0.27 8.62
N LEU A 51 -1.76 -0.30 7.30
CA LEU A 51 -3.06 -0.47 6.66
C LEU A 51 -3.46 -1.96 6.71
N LYS A 52 -4.00 -2.38 7.85
CA LYS A 52 -4.43 -3.78 8.08
C LYS A 52 -5.87 -4.05 7.66
N ASP A 53 -6.74 -3.04 7.69
CA ASP A 53 -8.14 -3.22 7.32
C ASP A 53 -8.31 -3.15 5.80
N ASP A 54 -8.54 -4.30 5.18
CA ASP A 54 -8.74 -4.44 3.73
C ASP A 54 -10.02 -3.75 3.24
N LYS A 55 -11.05 -3.67 4.11
CA LYS A 55 -12.35 -3.07 3.80
C LYS A 55 -12.37 -1.54 3.91
N LYS A 56 -11.37 -0.92 4.54
CA LYS A 56 -11.31 0.54 4.66
C LYS A 56 -10.84 1.15 3.35
N THR A 57 -11.45 2.27 3.01
CA THR A 57 -11.07 3.03 1.82
C THR A 57 -9.85 3.88 2.09
N VAL A 58 -9.17 4.28 1.02
CA VAL A 58 -8.12 5.30 1.02
C VAL A 58 -8.58 6.58 1.74
N LYS A 59 -9.84 6.97 1.54
CA LYS A 59 -10.46 8.13 2.21
C LYS A 59 -10.59 7.93 3.72
N ASP A 60 -10.98 6.74 4.20
CA ASP A 60 -11.08 6.43 5.63
C ASP A 60 -9.74 6.57 6.36
N TYR A 61 -8.64 6.23 5.69
CA TYR A 61 -7.29 6.40 6.24
C TYR A 61 -6.75 7.84 6.14
N GLY A 62 -7.49 8.75 5.49
CA GLY A 62 -7.05 10.13 5.29
C GLY A 62 -5.88 10.26 4.31
N ILE A 63 -5.67 9.25 3.44
CA ILE A 63 -4.65 9.29 2.38
C ILE A 63 -5.07 10.34 1.35
N LYS A 64 -4.15 11.25 1.03
CA LYS A 64 -4.36 12.37 0.10
C LYS A 64 -3.43 12.27 -1.10
N SER A 65 -3.69 13.09 -2.12
CA SER A 65 -2.76 13.26 -3.23
C SER A 65 -1.40 13.77 -2.74
N GLY A 66 -0.31 13.22 -3.30
CA GLY A 66 1.06 13.64 -2.97
C GLY A 66 1.61 13.09 -1.66
N VAL A 67 0.93 12.14 -1.02
CA VAL A 67 1.49 11.45 0.16
C VAL A 67 2.39 10.29 -0.25
N VAL A 68 3.28 9.93 0.67
CA VAL A 68 4.18 8.78 0.54
C VAL A 68 3.68 7.63 1.43
N LEU A 69 3.59 6.44 0.85
CA LEU A 69 3.30 5.19 1.54
C LEU A 69 4.55 4.32 1.50
N HIS A 70 4.81 3.61 2.59
CA HIS A 70 5.92 2.68 2.65
C HIS A 70 5.41 1.25 2.46
N LEU A 71 5.96 0.54 1.49
CA LEU A 71 5.72 -0.88 1.26
C LEU A 71 6.84 -1.69 1.91
N VAL A 72 6.47 -2.51 2.90
CA VAL A 72 7.38 -3.45 3.56
C VAL A 72 6.87 -4.88 3.40
N LEU A 73 7.79 -5.85 3.45
CA LEU A 73 7.44 -7.26 3.42
C LEU A 73 6.99 -7.71 4.82
N ALA A 74 5.78 -8.24 4.91
CA ALA A 74 5.31 -8.98 6.08
C ALA A 74 6.00 -10.34 6.10
N LEU A 75 7.12 -10.44 6.82
CA LEU A 75 7.73 -11.73 7.13
C LEU A 75 6.82 -12.46 8.13
N ARG A 76 6.13 -13.51 7.68
CA ARG A 76 5.65 -14.52 8.62
C ARG A 76 6.89 -15.27 9.11
N GLY A 77 7.17 -15.19 10.41
CA GLY A 77 8.13 -16.07 11.06
C GLY A 77 7.77 -17.51 10.69
N GLY A 78 8.77 -18.24 10.17
CA GLY A 78 8.62 -19.62 9.74
C GLY A 78 8.06 -20.49 10.85
N ASN A 79 7.28 -21.49 10.44
CA ASN A 79 6.85 -22.59 11.29
C ASN A 79 8.05 -23.40 11.79
#